data_AF-A0A5S9IV39-F1
#
_entry.id   AF-A0A5S9IV39-F1
#
_cell.length_a   1.000
_cell.length_b   1.000
_cell.length_c   1.000
_cell.angle_alpha   90.00
_cell.angle_beta   90.00
_cell.angle_gamma   90.00
#
_symmetry.space_group_name_H-M   'P 1'
#
loop_
_entity.id
_entity.type
_entity.pdbx_description
1 polymer ?
#
loop_
_entity_poly.entity_id
_entity_poly.type
_entity_poly.pdbx_seq_one_letter_code
_entity_poly.pdbx_strand_id
1 'polypeptide(L)'
;MKLIRKNTNKLLLPDYIIKCLSEIDWVNVHKGPEGENIIDFYDNDLLMITYGTRGSTPFSGPECLRYGGNTTSYQIYSPKLPNNYLYIGDGGSGILEIDKAIIRKCFSQGINPFADSKEKVSNVISEVVNTYTHYHYDHLHTGAPLTGLFHSLVIRKMIIGGWGPRRMFQNVFKRPVFPRDFSEMNASYAFYQIKDPRSSVIIFLPDGDFKEMGCSEFKNLLKQNVPQIKHKKVSHDLANCVVVKCFPTCHPDPCISYRYETYNHDNQIVSAITFMTDHDIRDTDYRETYFRDQVAGSDALYIDGQYENKNYIPGFGHGRVELIGEMAQKLKVPNVAIGHHDPTREDSQIDAMVELAKEANKSPESDFRSNILGASDRMLIFVPAKERGRKGIVIGKMDLKIGRKVEANLTSELEGTYAYTDLTSGYSVHDHTSTT
;
A
#
# COMPACT_ATOMS: atom_id res chain seq x y z
N MET A 1 3.38 27.75 8.21
CA MET A 1 2.79 26.40 8.41
C MET A 1 2.80 26.09 9.90
N LYS A 2 1.64 26.03 10.57
CA LYS A 2 1.56 25.49 11.94
C LYS A 2 1.53 23.97 11.79
N LEU A 3 2.62 23.29 12.13
CA LEU A 3 2.64 21.84 12.22
C LEU A 3 1.73 21.40 13.36
N ILE A 4 0.73 20.59 13.06
CA ILE A 4 -0.12 19.97 14.07
C ILE A 4 0.41 18.56 14.30
N ARG A 5 0.90 18.31 15.52
CA ARG A 5 1.19 16.96 16.01
C ARG A 5 -0.13 16.36 16.47
N LYS A 6 -0.57 15.26 15.86
CA LYS A 6 -1.72 14.51 16.38
C LYS A 6 -1.22 13.45 17.34
N ASN A 7 -1.67 13.54 18.59
CA ASN A 7 -1.66 12.39 19.49
C ASN A 7 -2.74 11.41 18.98
N THR A 8 -2.39 10.56 18.02
CA THR A 8 -3.35 9.57 17.50
C THR A 8 -3.49 8.43 18.51
N ASN A 9 -4.64 8.34 19.16
CA ASN A 9 -5.00 7.16 19.93
C ASN A 9 -5.09 5.93 19.01
N LYS A 10 -4.34 4.88 19.38
CA LYS A 10 -4.37 3.48 18.90
C LYS A 10 -4.56 3.31 17.39
N LEU A 11 -3.46 3.35 16.63
CA LEU A 11 -3.45 2.97 15.22
C LEU A 11 -3.84 1.49 15.05
N LEU A 12 -4.57 1.20 13.97
CA LEU A 12 -4.74 -0.17 13.45
C LEU A 12 -3.51 -0.64 12.68
N LEU A 13 -2.34 -0.48 13.29
CA LEU A 13 -1.11 -1.11 12.86
C LEU A 13 -0.86 -2.35 13.72
N PRO A 14 -0.43 -3.48 13.13
CA PRO A 14 0.08 -4.60 13.89
C PRO A 14 1.26 -4.19 14.78
N ASP A 15 1.41 -4.81 15.97
CA ASP A 15 2.43 -4.44 16.95
C ASP A 15 3.87 -4.53 16.41
N TYR A 16 4.12 -5.46 15.49
CA TYR A 16 5.44 -5.57 14.86
C TYR A 16 5.76 -4.38 13.96
N ILE A 17 4.76 -3.73 13.33
CA ILE A 17 4.93 -2.48 12.59
C ILE A 17 5.35 -1.36 13.54
N ILE A 18 4.63 -1.23 14.65
CA ILE A 18 4.92 -0.22 15.68
C ILE A 18 6.36 -0.41 16.16
N LYS A 19 6.78 -1.65 16.40
CA LYS A 19 8.16 -1.93 16.78
C LYS A 19 9.17 -1.52 15.69
N CYS A 20 8.94 -1.86 14.42
CA CYS A 20 9.84 -1.44 13.34
C CYS A 20 9.95 0.09 13.22
N LEU A 21 8.81 0.80 13.33
CA LEU A 21 8.80 2.25 13.33
C LEU A 21 9.56 2.83 14.52
N SER A 22 9.50 2.18 15.69
CA SER A 22 10.21 2.63 16.89
C SER A 22 11.73 2.46 16.82
N GLU A 23 12.25 1.69 15.87
CA GLU A 23 13.68 1.49 15.62
C GLU A 23 14.26 2.54 14.66
N ILE A 24 13.42 3.36 14.01
CA ILE A 24 13.87 4.45 13.15
C ILE A 24 14.38 5.59 14.05
N ASP A 25 15.66 5.95 13.89
CA ASP A 25 16.41 6.84 14.79
C ASP A 25 15.81 8.25 14.96
N TRP A 26 15.17 8.77 13.92
CA TRP A 26 14.49 10.07 13.94
C TRP A 26 12.98 10.00 14.23
N VAL A 27 12.42 8.81 14.42
CA VAL A 27 11.02 8.66 14.86
C VAL A 27 10.96 8.85 16.37
N ASN A 28 10.15 9.81 16.80
CA ASN A 28 9.96 10.07 18.21
C ASN A 28 9.06 9.00 18.83
N VAL A 29 9.61 8.30 19.82
CA VAL A 29 8.91 7.27 20.60
C VAL A 29 8.90 7.70 22.06
N HIS A 30 7.72 7.68 22.68
CA HIS A 30 7.57 7.96 24.10
C HIS A 30 6.63 6.96 24.76
N LYS A 31 6.63 6.91 26.09
CA LYS A 31 5.79 5.99 26.86
C LYS A 31 4.43 6.59 27.14
N GLY A 32 3.39 5.82 26.86
CA GLY A 32 2.02 6.15 27.22
C GLY A 32 1.70 5.87 28.69
N PRO A 33 0.48 6.25 29.14
CA PRO A 33 0.03 6.05 30.51
C PRO A 33 0.00 4.59 30.96
N GLU A 34 -0.14 3.64 30.02
CA GLU A 34 -0.18 2.19 30.28
C GLU A 34 1.19 1.52 30.00
N GLY A 35 2.25 2.31 29.76
CA GLY A 35 3.60 1.82 29.46
C GLY A 35 3.83 1.38 28.01
N GLU A 36 2.82 1.56 27.16
CA GLU A 36 2.87 1.30 25.73
C GLU A 36 3.79 2.28 24.99
N ASN A 37 4.36 1.86 23.85
CA ASN A 37 5.12 2.77 22.98
C ASN A 37 4.14 3.62 22.17
N ILE A 38 4.23 4.94 22.29
CA ILE A 38 3.53 5.92 21.46
C ILE A 38 4.52 6.48 20.44
N ILE A 39 4.13 6.43 19.17
CA ILE A 39 4.90 6.94 18.05
C ILE A 39 4.26 8.22 17.54
N ASP A 40 5.07 9.25 17.35
CA ASP A 40 4.60 10.51 16.77
C ASP A 40 4.48 10.39 15.25
N PHE A 41 3.27 10.69 14.75
CA PHE A 41 3.02 10.89 13.34
C PHE A 41 2.58 12.33 13.08
N TYR A 42 2.97 12.85 11.93
CA TYR A 42 2.61 14.18 11.47
C TYR A 42 1.52 14.10 10.40
N ASP A 43 0.67 15.12 10.29
CA ASP A 43 -0.53 15.07 9.42
C ASP A 43 -0.23 14.61 7.98
N ASN A 44 0.92 14.99 7.42
CA ASN A 44 1.30 14.67 6.05
C ASN A 44 2.13 13.38 5.91
N ASP A 45 2.27 12.60 6.98
CA ASP A 45 2.89 11.30 6.92
C ASP A 45 2.04 10.32 6.10
N LEU A 46 2.72 9.57 5.25
CA LEU A 46 2.12 8.52 4.45
C LEU A 46 2.94 7.24 4.60
N LEU A 47 2.25 6.15 4.91
CA LEU A 47 2.84 4.84 5.12
C LEU A 47 2.15 3.83 4.21
N MET A 48 2.93 3.05 3.48
CA MET A 48 2.46 1.87 2.78
C MET A 48 3.16 0.63 3.35
N ILE A 49 2.40 -0.44 3.54
CA ILE A 49 2.95 -1.75 3.89
C ILE A 49 2.49 -2.74 2.83
N THR A 50 3.43 -3.38 2.14
CA THR A 50 3.10 -4.51 1.27
C THR A 50 3.03 -5.78 2.12
N TYR A 51 1.98 -6.55 1.93
CA TYR A 51 1.77 -7.84 2.59
C TYR A 51 1.90 -9.03 1.62
N GLY A 52 1.79 -8.74 0.32
CA GLY A 52 2.11 -9.68 -0.73
C GLY A 52 2.65 -8.95 -1.96
N THR A 53 3.64 -9.56 -2.59
CA THR A 53 4.41 -8.98 -3.70
C THR A 53 4.65 -9.95 -4.86
N ARG A 54 4.08 -11.16 -4.79
CA ARG A 54 4.06 -12.14 -5.87
C ARG A 54 2.86 -11.93 -6.79
N GLY A 55 3.04 -12.24 -8.07
CA GLY A 55 1.95 -12.32 -9.04
C GLY A 55 1.38 -13.71 -9.19
N SER A 56 0.23 -13.83 -9.86
CA SER A 56 -0.49 -15.04 -10.30
C SER A 56 -0.92 -16.05 -9.22
N THR A 57 -0.02 -16.51 -8.37
CA THR A 57 -0.27 -17.49 -7.31
C THR A 57 0.70 -17.29 -6.15
N PRO A 58 0.29 -17.59 -4.90
CA PRO A 58 1.23 -17.61 -3.80
C PRO A 58 2.23 -18.74 -3.98
N PHE A 59 3.46 -18.52 -3.53
CA PHE A 59 4.54 -19.50 -3.61
C PHE A 59 5.26 -19.60 -2.27
N SER A 60 5.68 -20.79 -1.88
CA SER A 60 6.35 -21.02 -0.60
C SER A 60 7.50 -21.98 -0.77
N GLY A 61 8.67 -21.61 -0.27
CA GLY A 61 9.88 -22.41 -0.32
C GLY A 61 11.03 -21.70 0.39
N PRO A 62 12.08 -22.41 0.84
CA PRO A 62 13.30 -21.82 1.39
C PRO A 62 13.94 -20.74 0.50
N GLU A 63 13.79 -20.89 -0.82
CA GLU A 63 14.27 -20.02 -1.88
C GLU A 63 13.52 -18.68 -1.98
N CYS A 64 12.41 -18.50 -1.26
CA CYS A 64 11.55 -17.30 -1.29
C CYS A 64 11.47 -16.59 0.07
N LEU A 65 12.37 -16.89 1.00
CA LEU A 65 12.31 -16.34 2.37
C LEU A 65 12.60 -14.83 2.43
N ARG A 66 13.36 -14.28 1.48
CA ARG A 66 13.76 -12.87 1.43
C ARG A 66 12.66 -11.98 0.86
N TYR A 67 12.08 -12.33 -0.28
CA TYR A 67 11.01 -11.50 -0.86
C TYR A 67 9.61 -11.95 -0.44
N GLY A 68 9.48 -13.17 0.07
CA GLY A 68 8.19 -13.71 0.47
C GLY A 68 7.46 -14.33 -0.71
N GLY A 69 6.23 -14.72 -0.42
CA GLY A 69 5.46 -15.69 -1.17
C GLY A 69 4.01 -15.30 -1.38
N ASN A 70 3.55 -14.24 -0.70
CA ASN A 70 2.17 -13.84 -0.74
C ASN A 70 1.86 -13.04 -2.01
N THR A 71 0.62 -13.20 -2.51
CA THR A 71 0.16 -12.40 -3.64
C THR A 71 -0.34 -11.04 -3.23
N THR A 72 -0.34 -10.13 -4.21
CA THR A 72 -0.58 -8.70 -4.09
C THR A 72 -1.62 -8.31 -3.04
N SER A 73 -1.15 -7.61 -2.02
CA SER A 73 -1.97 -6.97 -0.98
C SER A 73 -1.13 -5.90 -0.32
N TYR A 74 -1.73 -4.75 -0.03
CA TYR A 74 -1.05 -3.69 0.70
C TYR A 74 -2.00 -2.94 1.63
N GLN A 75 -1.44 -2.22 2.59
CA GLN A 75 -2.14 -1.32 3.49
C GLN A 75 -1.62 0.09 3.31
N ILE A 76 -2.52 1.06 3.38
CA ILE A 76 -2.18 2.48 3.44
C ILE A 76 -2.52 3.01 4.83
N TYR A 77 -1.65 3.84 5.38
CA TYR A 77 -1.89 4.57 6.60
C TYR A 77 -1.49 6.04 6.43
N SER A 78 -2.31 6.92 7.01
CA SER A 78 -2.04 8.35 7.15
C SER A 78 -2.80 8.89 8.37
N PRO A 79 -2.25 9.84 9.14
CA PRO A 79 -2.97 10.49 10.25
C PRO A 79 -4.18 11.33 9.83
N LYS A 80 -4.39 11.51 8.52
CA LYS A 80 -5.58 12.12 7.93
C LYS A 80 -6.75 11.14 7.78
N LEU A 81 -6.49 9.84 7.90
CA LEU A 81 -7.51 8.79 7.85
C LEU A 81 -7.99 8.44 9.27
N PRO A 82 -9.24 7.98 9.45
CA PRO A 82 -9.72 7.55 10.76
C PRO A 82 -8.92 6.39 11.35
N ASN A 83 -8.61 6.47 12.65
CA ASN A 83 -7.72 5.48 13.30
C ASN A 83 -8.29 4.07 13.39
N ASN A 84 -9.62 3.91 13.45
CA ASN A 84 -10.32 2.61 13.53
C ASN A 84 -10.83 2.12 12.18
N TYR A 85 -10.28 2.65 11.08
CA TYR A 85 -10.57 2.22 9.71
C TYR A 85 -9.33 1.51 9.15
N LEU A 86 -9.56 0.43 8.41
CA LEU A 86 -8.51 -0.30 7.71
C LEU A 86 -8.54 0.06 6.22
N TYR A 87 -7.53 0.75 5.72
CA TYR A 87 -7.38 1.07 4.31
C TYR A 87 -6.41 0.10 3.65
N ILE A 88 -6.94 -0.74 2.76
CA ILE A 88 -6.17 -1.79 2.08
C ILE A 88 -6.38 -1.71 0.57
N GLY A 89 -5.40 -2.21 -0.16
CA GLY A 89 -5.46 -2.38 -1.60
C GLY A 89 -5.26 -3.84 -1.98
N ASP A 90 -6.08 -4.28 -2.93
CA ASP A 90 -6.27 -5.66 -3.34
C ASP A 90 -6.62 -6.60 -2.17
N GLY A 91 -6.72 -7.88 -2.48
CA GLY A 91 -7.16 -8.94 -1.58
C GLY A 91 -6.54 -10.28 -1.94
N GLY A 92 -5.28 -10.28 -2.39
CA GLY A 92 -4.44 -11.47 -2.55
C GLY A 92 -4.09 -12.14 -1.23
N SER A 93 -3.32 -13.23 -1.26
CA SER A 93 -3.03 -14.03 -0.06
C SER A 93 -2.36 -13.24 1.07
N GLY A 94 -1.66 -12.14 0.76
CA GLY A 94 -1.04 -11.27 1.76
C GLY A 94 -2.02 -10.68 2.77
N ILE A 95 -3.29 -10.48 2.38
CA ILE A 95 -4.33 -9.94 3.26
C ILE A 95 -4.61 -10.83 4.48
N LEU A 96 -4.28 -12.12 4.43
CA LEU A 96 -4.41 -13.05 5.56
C LEU A 96 -3.55 -12.64 6.77
N GLU A 97 -2.44 -11.95 6.53
CA GLU A 97 -1.60 -11.43 7.61
C GLU A 97 -2.25 -10.25 8.33
N ILE A 98 -2.88 -9.36 7.56
CA ILE A 98 -3.64 -8.22 8.08
C ILE A 98 -4.83 -8.73 8.89
N ASP A 99 -5.56 -9.69 8.33
CA ASP A 99 -6.69 -10.37 8.98
C ASP A 99 -6.29 -10.96 10.33
N LYS A 100 -5.24 -11.80 10.32
CA LYS A 100 -4.72 -12.43 11.54
C LYS A 100 -4.33 -11.41 12.60
N ALA A 101 -3.69 -10.31 12.23
CA ALA A 101 -3.28 -9.27 13.18
C ALA A 101 -4.49 -8.58 13.83
N ILE A 102 -5.50 -8.21 13.05
CA ILE A 102 -6.68 -7.50 13.56
C ILE A 102 -7.57 -8.42 14.38
N ILE A 103 -7.82 -9.64 13.91
CA ILE A 103 -8.61 -10.63 14.65
C ILE A 103 -7.95 -10.97 15.99
N ARG A 104 -6.63 -11.15 16.03
CA ARG A 104 -5.88 -11.35 17.29
C ARG A 104 -6.02 -10.17 18.23
N LYS A 105 -5.94 -8.93 17.72
CA LYS A 105 -6.11 -7.70 18.50
C LYS A 105 -7.51 -7.57 19.10
N CYS A 106 -8.55 -7.98 18.37
CA CYS A 106 -9.91 -8.05 18.91
C CYS A 106 -9.98 -9.05 20.08
N PHE A 107 -9.53 -10.29 19.87
CA PHE A 107 -9.60 -11.33 20.90
C PHE A 107 -8.74 -11.00 22.13
N SER A 108 -7.58 -10.38 21.98
CA SER A 108 -6.74 -9.96 23.11
C SER A 108 -7.41 -8.89 23.98
N GLN A 109 -8.41 -8.17 23.45
CA GLN A 109 -9.23 -7.21 24.18
C GLN A 109 -10.56 -7.80 24.66
N GLY A 110 -10.74 -9.12 24.57
CA GLY A 110 -12.01 -9.79 24.94
C GLY A 110 -13.17 -9.45 24.00
N ILE A 111 -12.86 -9.08 22.75
CA ILE A 111 -13.84 -8.72 21.72
C ILE A 111 -13.89 -9.84 20.67
N ASN A 112 -15.07 -10.39 20.43
CA ASN A 112 -15.32 -11.34 19.35
C ASN A 112 -15.90 -10.62 18.13
N PRO A 113 -15.13 -10.40 17.04
CA PRO A 113 -15.57 -9.62 15.88
C PRO A 113 -16.66 -10.31 15.03
N PHE A 114 -17.09 -11.51 15.41
CA PHE A 114 -18.14 -12.29 14.76
C PHE A 114 -19.43 -12.38 15.56
N ALA A 115 -19.40 -12.05 16.85
CA ALA A 115 -20.53 -12.26 17.77
C ALA A 115 -20.87 -11.04 18.62
N ASP A 116 -19.88 -10.20 18.96
CA ASP A 116 -20.11 -9.01 19.78
C ASP A 116 -20.81 -7.90 18.99
N SER A 117 -21.41 -6.95 19.72
CA SER A 117 -22.12 -5.82 19.13
C SER A 117 -21.19 -4.93 18.30
N LYS A 118 -21.75 -4.27 17.28
CA LYS A 118 -21.04 -3.29 16.46
C LYS A 118 -20.35 -2.21 17.30
N GLU A 119 -21.01 -1.74 18.35
CA GLU A 119 -20.45 -0.76 19.28
C GLU A 119 -19.16 -1.27 19.94
N LYS A 120 -19.18 -2.50 20.48
CA LYS A 120 -18.01 -3.10 21.11
C LYS A 120 -16.88 -3.36 20.11
N VAL A 121 -17.17 -3.83 18.91
CA VAL A 121 -16.18 -4.11 17.86
C VAL A 121 -15.56 -2.82 17.30
N SER A 122 -16.35 -1.75 17.18
CA SER A 122 -15.93 -0.44 16.65
C SER A 122 -14.83 0.26 17.46
N ASN A 123 -14.63 -0.17 18.72
CA ASN A 123 -13.52 0.23 19.57
C ASN A 123 -12.15 -0.24 19.04
N VAL A 124 -12.14 -1.31 18.24
CA VAL A 124 -10.95 -1.80 17.54
C VAL A 124 -11.03 -1.44 16.08
N ILE A 125 -12.07 -1.88 15.38
CA ILE A 125 -12.24 -1.68 13.95
C ILE A 125 -13.71 -1.44 13.61
N SER A 126 -13.96 -0.36 12.87
CA SER A 126 -15.30 0.01 12.41
C SER A 126 -15.54 -0.37 10.97
N GLU A 127 -14.53 -0.20 10.12
CA GLU A 127 -14.68 -0.31 8.67
C GLU A 127 -13.40 -0.78 7.99
N VAL A 128 -13.57 -1.57 6.93
CA VAL A 128 -12.55 -1.91 5.95
C VAL A 128 -12.86 -1.14 4.66
N VAL A 129 -11.94 -0.29 4.24
CA VAL A 129 -11.98 0.39 2.94
C VAL A 129 -10.97 -0.31 2.03
N ASN A 130 -11.45 -1.05 1.03
CA ASN A 130 -10.62 -1.86 0.15
C ASN A 130 -10.71 -1.34 -1.28
N THR A 131 -9.60 -0.82 -1.81
CA THR A 131 -9.46 -0.52 -3.23
C THR A 131 -8.98 -1.75 -4.00
N TYR A 132 -9.50 -2.01 -5.19
CA TYR A 132 -9.08 -3.13 -6.05
C TYR A 132 -8.53 -2.60 -7.37
N THR A 133 -7.29 -2.98 -7.68
CA THR A 133 -6.64 -2.74 -8.97
C THR A 133 -7.43 -3.45 -10.07
N HIS A 134 -7.70 -4.73 -9.87
CA HIS A 134 -8.59 -5.58 -10.65
C HIS A 134 -8.95 -6.85 -9.84
N TYR A 135 -9.51 -7.88 -10.49
CA TYR A 135 -10.09 -9.05 -9.79
C TYR A 135 -9.55 -10.39 -10.29
N HIS A 136 -8.29 -10.45 -10.74
CA HIS A 136 -7.63 -11.74 -10.98
C HIS A 136 -7.46 -12.53 -9.68
N TYR A 137 -7.10 -13.80 -9.84
CA TYR A 137 -7.08 -14.80 -8.78
C TYR A 137 -6.21 -14.38 -7.58
N ASP A 138 -5.03 -13.85 -7.88
CA ASP A 138 -4.01 -13.33 -6.99
C ASP A 138 -4.31 -11.96 -6.37
N HIS A 139 -5.30 -11.23 -6.86
CA HIS A 139 -5.74 -9.94 -6.31
C HIS A 139 -7.05 -10.04 -5.52
N LEU A 140 -7.78 -11.15 -5.60
CA LEU A 140 -9.06 -11.34 -4.89
C LEU A 140 -9.23 -12.72 -4.29
N HIS A 141 -9.11 -13.78 -5.11
CA HIS A 141 -9.58 -15.12 -4.72
C HIS A 141 -8.70 -15.79 -3.67
N THR A 142 -7.40 -15.57 -3.72
CA THR A 142 -6.41 -16.17 -2.80
C THR A 142 -6.42 -15.57 -1.41
N GLY A 143 -7.13 -14.46 -1.19
CA GLY A 143 -7.13 -13.74 0.08
C GLY A 143 -8.52 -13.39 0.60
N ALA A 144 -9.19 -12.40 0.00
CA ALA A 144 -10.40 -11.81 0.59
C ALA A 144 -11.49 -12.83 1.00
N PRO A 145 -11.84 -13.85 0.20
CA PRO A 145 -12.76 -14.90 0.62
C PRO A 145 -12.30 -15.74 1.81
N LEU A 146 -11.00 -15.87 2.01
CA LEU A 146 -10.38 -16.67 3.06
C LEU A 146 -10.13 -15.89 4.35
N THR A 147 -10.34 -14.57 4.35
CA THR A 147 -10.14 -13.71 5.54
C THR A 147 -11.37 -13.60 6.42
N GLY A 148 -11.19 -13.75 7.73
CA GLY A 148 -12.27 -13.61 8.72
C GLY A 148 -12.93 -12.22 8.70
N LEU A 149 -12.16 -11.14 8.51
CA LEU A 149 -12.65 -9.77 8.42
C LEU A 149 -13.76 -9.64 7.39
N PHE A 150 -13.63 -10.28 6.22
CA PHE A 150 -14.61 -10.26 5.15
C PHE A 150 -15.89 -11.04 5.48
N HIS A 151 -15.85 -11.92 6.48
CA HIS A 151 -16.99 -12.69 6.97
C HIS A 151 -17.74 -12.05 8.13
N SER A 152 -17.14 -11.10 8.84
CA SER A 152 -17.81 -10.40 9.95
C SER A 152 -19.09 -9.68 9.47
N LEU A 153 -20.20 -9.82 10.17
CA LEU A 153 -21.44 -9.10 9.83
C LEU A 153 -21.52 -7.71 10.46
N VAL A 154 -20.65 -7.41 11.41
CA VAL A 154 -20.67 -6.17 12.21
C VAL A 154 -19.66 -5.14 11.72
N ILE A 155 -18.57 -5.58 11.09
CA ILE A 155 -17.57 -4.71 10.46
C ILE A 155 -18.04 -4.40 9.03
N ARG A 156 -18.19 -3.12 8.70
CA ARG A 156 -18.56 -2.68 7.35
C ARG A 156 -17.39 -2.83 6.38
N LYS A 157 -17.66 -3.23 5.13
CA LYS A 157 -16.69 -3.25 4.03
C LYS A 157 -17.13 -2.28 2.96
N MET A 158 -16.31 -1.28 2.66
CA MET A 158 -16.43 -0.44 1.48
C MET A 158 -15.47 -0.96 0.41
N ILE A 159 -16.01 -1.58 -0.64
CA ILE A 159 -15.22 -2.11 -1.76
C ILE A 159 -15.25 -1.10 -2.90
N ILE A 160 -14.09 -0.60 -3.30
CA ILE A 160 -13.92 0.42 -4.33
C ILE A 160 -13.09 -0.18 -5.47
N GLY A 161 -13.56 -0.12 -6.71
CA GLY A 161 -12.80 -0.63 -7.83
C GLY A 161 -13.48 -0.38 -9.17
N GLY A 162 -12.82 -0.74 -10.26
CA GLY A 162 -13.43 -0.66 -11.59
C GLY A 162 -14.37 -1.83 -11.89
N TRP A 163 -15.08 -1.75 -13.02
CA TRP A 163 -15.71 -2.88 -13.73
C TRP A 163 -16.56 -3.86 -12.89
N GLY A 164 -17.36 -3.32 -11.96
CA GLY A 164 -18.41 -4.07 -11.28
C GLY A 164 -17.96 -4.87 -10.05
N PRO A 165 -17.38 -4.21 -9.02
CA PRO A 165 -16.90 -4.89 -7.80
C PRO A 165 -17.96 -5.76 -7.13
N ARG A 166 -19.22 -5.30 -7.08
CA ARG A 166 -20.34 -6.08 -6.50
C ARG A 166 -20.49 -7.43 -7.19
N ARG A 167 -20.45 -7.45 -8.53
CA ARG A 167 -20.62 -8.68 -9.30
C ARG A 167 -19.45 -9.64 -9.06
N MET A 168 -18.23 -9.12 -8.96
CA MET A 168 -17.04 -9.94 -8.69
C MET A 168 -17.17 -10.63 -7.34
N PHE A 169 -17.48 -9.88 -6.27
CA PHE A 169 -17.70 -10.45 -4.95
C PHE A 169 -18.87 -11.46 -4.91
N GLN A 170 -19.97 -11.19 -5.61
CA GLN A 170 -21.09 -12.14 -5.72
C GLN A 170 -20.70 -13.45 -6.42
N ASN A 171 -19.77 -13.41 -7.37
CA ASN A 171 -19.29 -14.61 -8.04
C ASN A 171 -18.34 -15.43 -7.17
N VAL A 172 -17.49 -14.76 -6.39
CA VAL A 172 -16.51 -15.44 -5.53
C VAL A 172 -17.16 -16.03 -4.29
N PHE A 173 -18.05 -15.29 -3.62
CA PHE A 173 -18.81 -15.78 -2.46
C PHE A 173 -20.10 -16.48 -2.93
N LYS A 174 -19.97 -17.65 -3.54
CA LYS A 174 -21.10 -18.39 -4.10
C LYS A 174 -20.97 -19.89 -3.91
N ARG A 175 -22.01 -20.54 -3.39
CA ARG A 175 -22.06 -22.02 -3.32
C ARG A 175 -22.20 -22.64 -4.72
N PRO A 176 -21.57 -23.80 -5.01
CA PRO A 176 -20.67 -24.57 -4.14
C PRO A 176 -19.19 -24.14 -4.21
N VAL A 177 -18.86 -23.12 -5.02
CA VAL A 177 -17.47 -22.63 -5.22
C VAL A 177 -16.84 -22.18 -3.91
N PHE A 178 -17.63 -21.49 -3.08
CA PHE A 178 -17.26 -21.08 -1.74
C PHE A 178 -18.36 -21.48 -0.75
N PRO A 179 -18.05 -21.92 0.49
CA PRO A 179 -19.03 -22.46 1.44
C PRO A 179 -20.11 -21.46 1.91
N ARG A 180 -19.90 -20.16 1.66
CA ARG A 180 -20.79 -19.08 2.08
C ARG A 180 -21.27 -18.28 0.89
N ASP A 181 -22.57 -18.00 0.84
CA ASP A 181 -23.16 -17.17 -0.20
C ASP A 181 -23.07 -15.68 0.16
N PHE A 182 -22.85 -14.83 -0.84
CA PHE A 182 -22.74 -13.38 -0.66
C PHE A 182 -24.00 -12.76 -0.05
N SER A 183 -25.18 -13.33 -0.34
CA SER A 183 -26.46 -12.86 0.21
C SER A 183 -26.48 -12.87 1.75
N GLU A 184 -25.72 -13.76 2.38
CA GLU A 184 -25.60 -13.87 3.84
C GLU A 184 -24.83 -12.71 4.47
N MET A 185 -24.02 -11.99 3.68
CA MET A 185 -23.12 -10.94 4.17
C MET A 185 -23.41 -9.56 3.59
N ASN A 186 -24.23 -9.48 2.53
CA ASN A 186 -24.48 -8.28 1.72
C ASN A 186 -24.81 -7.03 2.54
N ALA A 187 -25.49 -7.16 3.68
CA ALA A 187 -25.83 -6.01 4.54
C ALA A 187 -24.59 -5.30 5.14
N SER A 188 -23.48 -6.00 5.29
CA SER A 188 -22.20 -5.44 5.78
C SER A 188 -21.32 -4.87 4.67
N TYR A 189 -21.74 -4.97 3.40
CA TYR A 189 -20.96 -4.53 2.24
C TYR A 189 -21.58 -3.31 1.55
N ALA A 190 -20.72 -2.38 1.19
CA ALA A 190 -21.00 -1.31 0.25
C ALA A 190 -20.01 -1.41 -0.91
N PHE A 191 -20.47 -1.04 -2.10
CA PHE A 191 -19.68 -1.13 -3.32
C PHE A 191 -19.68 0.22 -4.03
N TYR A 192 -18.50 0.61 -4.51
CA TYR A 192 -18.32 1.77 -5.35
C TYR A 192 -17.58 1.40 -6.62
N GLN A 193 -18.18 1.71 -7.76
CA GLN A 193 -17.56 1.49 -9.05
C GLN A 193 -16.95 2.78 -9.58
N ILE A 194 -15.63 2.79 -9.74
CA ILE A 194 -14.92 3.83 -10.48
C ILE A 194 -15.29 3.65 -11.95
N LYS A 195 -15.97 4.65 -12.53
CA LYS A 195 -16.47 4.56 -13.91
C LYS A 195 -15.37 4.81 -14.94
N ASP A 196 -14.55 5.83 -14.70
CA ASP A 196 -13.44 6.19 -15.58
C ASP A 196 -12.21 6.55 -14.74
N PRO A 197 -11.29 5.58 -14.54
CA PRO A 197 -10.08 5.80 -13.77
C PRO A 197 -9.22 6.97 -14.27
N ARG A 198 -9.25 7.32 -15.57
CA ARG A 198 -8.43 8.43 -16.10
C ARG A 198 -8.96 9.81 -15.71
N SER A 199 -10.26 9.92 -15.47
CA SER A 199 -10.92 11.19 -15.20
C SER A 199 -11.42 11.34 -13.77
N SER A 200 -11.17 10.34 -12.91
CA SER A 200 -11.63 10.31 -11.52
C SER A 200 -10.49 10.54 -10.52
N VAL A 201 -10.78 11.37 -9.51
CA VAL A 201 -10.00 11.53 -8.29
C VAL A 201 -10.88 11.11 -7.12
N ILE A 202 -10.39 10.19 -6.30
CA ILE A 202 -11.04 9.78 -5.05
C ILE A 202 -10.42 10.59 -3.91
N ILE A 203 -11.24 11.12 -3.01
CA ILE A 203 -10.78 11.89 -1.87
C ILE A 203 -11.34 11.26 -0.61
N PHE A 204 -10.47 10.62 0.18
CA PHE A 204 -10.80 10.11 1.50
C PHE A 204 -10.85 11.25 2.51
N LEU A 205 -11.95 11.31 3.24
CA LEU A 205 -12.29 12.40 4.15
C LEU A 205 -11.95 12.03 5.60
N PRO A 206 -11.65 13.02 6.47
CA PRO A 206 -11.35 12.79 7.88
C PRO A 206 -12.46 12.08 8.67
N ASP A 207 -13.70 12.14 8.19
CA ASP A 207 -14.87 11.50 8.82
C ASP A 207 -15.06 10.03 8.40
N GLY A 208 -14.16 9.50 7.56
CA GLY A 208 -14.16 8.12 7.08
C GLY A 208 -14.98 7.86 5.82
N ASP A 209 -15.67 8.87 5.28
CA ASP A 209 -16.31 8.76 3.98
C ASP A 209 -15.33 9.12 2.84
N PHE A 210 -15.79 9.03 1.60
CA PHE A 210 -15.03 9.52 0.46
C PHE A 210 -15.90 10.21 -0.58
N LYS A 211 -15.26 11.02 -1.42
CA LYS A 211 -15.87 11.67 -2.58
C LYS A 211 -15.08 11.38 -3.84
N GLU A 212 -15.74 10.95 -4.90
CA GLU A 212 -15.19 10.98 -6.25
C GLU A 212 -15.47 12.34 -6.90
N MET A 213 -14.49 12.90 -7.61
CA MET A 213 -14.66 14.09 -8.43
C MET A 213 -13.86 13.99 -9.72
N GLY A 214 -14.24 14.80 -10.71
CA GLY A 214 -13.54 14.82 -11.99
C GLY A 214 -12.16 15.46 -11.88
N CYS A 215 -11.16 14.97 -12.63
CA CYS A 215 -9.81 15.54 -12.68
C CYS A 215 -9.82 17.05 -13.00
N SER A 216 -10.69 17.50 -13.92
CA SER A 216 -10.83 18.93 -14.26
C SER A 216 -11.46 19.75 -13.14
N GLU A 217 -12.44 19.19 -12.42
CA GLU A 217 -13.04 19.80 -11.23
C GLU A 217 -11.98 19.95 -10.13
N PHE A 218 -11.22 18.88 -9.87
CA PHE A 218 -10.14 18.89 -8.89
C PHE A 218 -9.04 19.90 -9.24
N LYS A 219 -8.60 19.97 -10.51
CA LYS A 219 -7.63 20.99 -10.97
C LYS A 219 -8.12 22.42 -10.75
N ASN A 220 -9.43 22.68 -10.90
CA ASN A 220 -9.99 23.99 -10.62
C ASN A 220 -10.12 24.26 -9.12
N LEU A 221 -10.44 23.24 -8.33
CA LEU A 221 -10.51 23.31 -6.89
C LEU A 221 -9.15 23.72 -6.28
N LEU A 222 -8.04 23.17 -6.77
CA LEU A 222 -6.68 23.49 -6.31
C LEU A 222 -6.26 24.96 -6.50
N LYS A 223 -6.96 25.72 -7.35
CA LYS A 223 -6.70 27.15 -7.57
C LYS A 223 -7.29 28.04 -6.46
N GLN A 224 -8.11 27.48 -5.58
CA GLN A 224 -8.72 28.21 -4.47
C GLN A 224 -7.73 28.38 -3.33
N ASN A 225 -7.81 29.49 -2.59
CA ASN A 225 -6.89 29.75 -1.48
C ASN A 225 -7.02 28.71 -0.34
N VAL A 226 -8.24 28.20 -0.10
CA VAL A 226 -8.51 27.11 0.85
C VAL A 226 -9.53 26.17 0.22
N PRO A 227 -9.09 25.15 -0.54
CA PRO A 227 -9.96 24.18 -1.18
C PRO A 227 -10.88 23.46 -0.18
N GLN A 228 -12.19 23.50 -0.44
CA GLN A 228 -13.18 22.82 0.40
C GLN A 228 -13.86 21.66 -0.33
N ILE A 229 -13.73 20.48 0.25
CA ILE A 229 -14.41 19.26 -0.21
C ILE A 229 -15.80 19.22 0.42
N LYS A 230 -16.79 19.70 -0.33
CA LYS A 230 -18.21 19.59 0.05
C LYS A 230 -18.69 18.17 -0.20
N HIS A 231 -19.08 17.47 0.87
CA HIS A 231 -19.66 16.13 0.81
C HIS A 231 -20.80 15.98 1.81
N LYS A 232 -21.97 15.52 1.34
CA LYS A 232 -23.21 15.51 2.14
C LYS A 232 -23.48 16.89 2.76
N LYS A 233 -23.54 16.99 4.09
CA LYS A 233 -23.80 18.23 4.84
C LYS A 233 -22.54 18.83 5.50
N VAL A 234 -21.37 18.29 5.18
CA VAL A 234 -20.08 18.67 5.80
C VAL A 234 -19.14 19.19 4.71
N SER A 235 -18.24 20.10 5.10
CA SER A 235 -17.14 20.55 4.25
C SER A 235 -15.83 20.28 4.96
N HIS A 236 -14.87 19.74 4.22
CA HIS A 236 -13.54 19.40 4.73
C HIS A 236 -12.48 20.20 3.97
N ASP A 237 -11.47 20.69 4.68
CA ASP A 237 -10.27 21.24 4.05
C ASP A 237 -9.53 20.10 3.32
N LEU A 238 -9.13 20.33 2.06
CA LEU A 238 -8.31 19.40 1.29
C LEU A 238 -7.02 19.03 2.04
N ALA A 239 -6.43 19.97 2.78
CA ALA A 239 -5.23 19.74 3.57
C ALA A 239 -5.43 18.68 4.66
N ASN A 240 -6.67 18.35 5.02
CA ASN A 240 -6.98 17.27 5.97
C ASN A 240 -7.37 15.95 5.28
N CYS A 241 -7.41 15.90 3.96
CA CYS A 241 -7.84 14.73 3.20
C CYS A 241 -6.65 13.92 2.68
N VAL A 242 -6.90 12.66 2.31
CA VAL A 242 -6.00 11.87 1.44
C VAL A 242 -6.61 11.81 0.05
N VAL A 243 -5.84 12.23 -0.94
CA VAL A 243 -6.27 12.25 -2.35
C VAL A 243 -5.71 11.02 -3.04
N VAL A 244 -6.53 10.36 -3.84
CA VAL A 244 -6.13 9.18 -4.62
C VAL A 244 -6.42 9.41 -6.09
N LYS A 245 -5.34 9.57 -6.87
CA LYS A 245 -5.42 9.63 -8.33
C LYS A 245 -5.39 8.22 -8.91
N CYS A 246 -6.22 8.01 -9.91
CA CYS A 246 -6.33 6.74 -10.60
C CYS A 246 -5.72 6.85 -12.01
N PHE A 247 -5.19 5.75 -12.50
CA PHE A 247 -4.77 5.64 -13.91
C PHE A 247 -4.93 4.18 -14.35
N PRO A 248 -5.58 3.91 -15.49
CA PRO A 248 -5.75 2.54 -15.96
C PRO A 248 -4.43 2.01 -16.51
N THR A 249 -4.07 0.80 -16.09
CA THR A 249 -2.83 0.15 -16.51
C THR A 249 -3.00 -0.53 -17.89
N CYS A 250 -1.90 -1.03 -18.43
CA CYS A 250 -1.87 -1.84 -19.64
C CYS A 250 -1.85 -3.32 -19.22
N HIS A 251 -3.03 -3.94 -19.17
CA HIS A 251 -3.25 -5.33 -18.76
C HIS A 251 -4.39 -5.93 -19.63
N PRO A 252 -4.36 -7.21 -20.02
CA PRO A 252 -5.48 -7.95 -20.63
C PRO A 252 -6.86 -7.62 -20.11
N ASP A 253 -7.03 -7.66 -18.79
CA ASP A 253 -8.25 -7.24 -18.15
C ASP A 253 -8.10 -5.82 -17.62
N PRO A 254 -9.19 -5.04 -17.58
CA PRO A 254 -9.09 -3.68 -17.11
C PRO A 254 -8.59 -3.59 -15.66
N CYS A 255 -7.50 -2.84 -15.46
CA CYS A 255 -6.81 -2.70 -14.20
C CYS A 255 -6.49 -1.23 -13.88
N ILE A 256 -6.43 -0.87 -12.60
CA ILE A 256 -6.26 0.48 -12.08
C ILE A 256 -5.01 0.55 -11.20
N SER A 257 -4.19 1.57 -11.43
CA SER A 257 -3.15 2.00 -10.49
C SER A 257 -3.67 3.13 -9.58
N TYR A 258 -3.14 3.20 -8.36
CA TYR A 258 -3.54 4.17 -7.35
C TYR A 258 -2.34 4.99 -6.88
N ARG A 259 -2.46 6.32 -6.92
CA ARG A 259 -1.48 7.25 -6.34
C ARG A 259 -2.10 7.98 -5.18
N TYR A 260 -1.59 7.73 -3.97
CA TYR A 260 -2.02 8.35 -2.73
C TYR A 260 -1.18 9.61 -2.50
N GLU A 261 -1.85 10.75 -2.33
CA GLU A 261 -1.24 12.06 -2.15
C GLU A 261 -1.79 12.72 -0.88
N THR A 262 -0.91 13.43 -0.17
CA THR A 262 -1.34 14.40 0.85
C THR A 262 -0.95 15.81 0.42
N TYR A 263 -1.80 16.77 0.79
CA TYR A 263 -1.65 18.18 0.45
C TYR A 263 -1.44 19.01 1.73
N ASN A 264 -0.63 20.07 1.64
CA ASN A 264 -0.55 21.09 2.68
C ASN A 264 -1.62 22.19 2.47
N HIS A 265 -1.67 23.16 3.39
CA HIS A 265 -2.58 24.31 3.29
C HIS A 265 -2.28 25.28 2.13
N ASP A 266 -1.12 25.14 1.49
CA ASP A 266 -0.74 25.90 0.29
C ASP A 266 -1.08 25.13 -1.00
N ASN A 267 -1.88 24.05 -0.90
CA ASN A 267 -2.32 23.16 -1.98
C ASN A 267 -1.18 22.46 -2.72
N GLN A 268 -0.03 22.29 -2.08
CA GLN A 268 1.10 21.57 -2.63
C GLN A 268 1.08 20.12 -2.16
N ILE A 269 1.40 19.21 -3.08
CA ILE A 269 1.65 17.81 -2.75
C ILE A 269 2.89 17.77 -1.86
N VAL A 270 2.76 17.14 -0.68
CA VAL A 270 3.85 17.01 0.29
C VAL A 270 4.31 15.59 0.52
N SER A 271 3.47 14.61 0.20
CA SER A 271 3.83 13.19 0.15
C SER A 271 3.04 12.50 -0.96
N ALA A 272 3.67 11.63 -1.73
CA ALA A 272 3.03 10.84 -2.76
C ALA A 272 3.60 9.41 -2.86
N ILE A 273 2.74 8.40 -2.75
CA ILE A 273 3.09 7.00 -3.04
C ILE A 273 2.21 6.48 -4.18
N THR A 274 2.82 5.95 -5.24
CA THR A 274 2.11 5.30 -6.36
C THR A 274 2.22 3.79 -6.24
N PHE A 275 1.09 3.08 -6.38
CA PHE A 275 1.00 1.64 -6.50
C PHE A 275 0.49 1.26 -7.89
N MET A 276 1.33 0.61 -8.68
CA MET A 276 1.07 0.23 -10.08
C MET A 276 1.50 -1.23 -10.32
N THR A 277 0.67 -2.16 -9.86
CA THR A 277 0.79 -3.58 -10.25
C THR A 277 0.18 -3.81 -11.63
N ASP A 278 0.51 -4.92 -12.28
CA ASP A 278 -0.13 -5.41 -13.49
C ASP A 278 -0.17 -4.34 -14.58
N HIS A 279 1.03 -3.89 -14.93
CA HIS A 279 1.25 -2.89 -15.96
C HIS A 279 2.38 -3.33 -16.88
N ASP A 280 2.01 -3.68 -18.12
CA ASP A 280 2.95 -3.90 -19.22
C ASP A 280 3.55 -2.55 -19.64
N ILE A 281 4.66 -2.19 -18.99
CA ILE A 281 5.38 -0.95 -19.26
C ILE A 281 5.97 -0.96 -20.68
N ARG A 282 5.69 0.13 -21.41
CA ARG A 282 6.13 0.38 -22.78
C ARG A 282 7.26 1.39 -22.78
N ASP A 283 8.12 1.30 -23.79
CA ASP A 283 9.20 2.25 -24.02
C ASP A 283 8.69 3.69 -24.28
N THR A 284 7.44 3.87 -24.66
CA THR A 284 6.81 5.19 -24.86
C THR A 284 6.14 5.77 -23.63
N ASP A 285 5.90 5.00 -22.56
CA ASP A 285 5.05 5.45 -21.44
C ASP A 285 5.59 6.70 -20.73
N TYR A 286 6.91 6.83 -20.63
CA TYR A 286 7.52 8.03 -20.05
C TYR A 286 7.24 9.32 -20.84
N ARG A 287 6.76 9.23 -22.09
CA ARG A 287 6.36 10.37 -22.92
C ARG A 287 4.86 10.64 -22.82
N GLU A 288 4.06 9.66 -22.40
CA GLU A 288 2.61 9.78 -22.30
C GLU A 288 2.19 10.67 -21.13
N THR A 289 1.38 11.68 -21.42
CA THR A 289 1.06 12.74 -20.44
C THR A 289 0.38 12.17 -19.19
N TYR A 290 -0.62 11.28 -19.37
CA TYR A 290 -1.36 10.71 -18.26
C TYR A 290 -0.51 9.76 -17.39
N PHE A 291 0.38 8.98 -18.02
CA PHE A 291 1.30 8.11 -17.28
C PHE A 291 2.28 8.94 -16.46
N ARG A 292 2.86 10.00 -17.06
CA ARG A 292 3.73 10.95 -16.36
C ARG A 292 3.01 11.60 -15.19
N ASP A 293 1.78 12.07 -15.37
CA ASP A 293 0.98 12.67 -14.29
C ASP A 293 0.75 11.67 -13.12
N GLN A 294 0.68 10.38 -13.41
CA GLN A 294 0.52 9.32 -12.40
C GLN A 294 1.82 8.95 -11.68
N VAL A 295 2.97 9.02 -12.36
CA VAL A 295 4.25 8.48 -11.83
C VAL A 295 5.22 9.58 -11.40
N ALA A 296 5.31 10.67 -12.17
CA ALA A 296 6.27 11.73 -11.89
C ALA A 296 5.92 12.47 -10.59
N GLY A 297 6.96 12.76 -9.79
CA GLY A 297 6.82 13.42 -8.50
C GLY A 297 6.29 12.53 -7.37
N SER A 298 6.21 11.21 -7.57
CA SER A 298 6.00 10.28 -6.46
C SER A 298 7.27 10.14 -5.64
N ASP A 299 7.13 10.19 -4.31
CA ASP A 299 8.24 9.96 -3.38
C ASP A 299 8.64 8.47 -3.36
N ALA A 300 7.68 7.58 -3.58
CA ALA A 300 7.89 6.16 -3.81
C ALA A 300 6.93 5.59 -4.85
N LEU A 301 7.43 4.66 -5.67
CA LEU A 301 6.67 3.92 -6.67
C LEU A 301 6.79 2.43 -6.40
N TYR A 302 5.69 1.74 -6.13
CA TYR A 302 5.59 0.30 -6.31
C TYR A 302 5.15 0.02 -7.75
N ILE A 303 5.90 -0.79 -8.48
CA ILE A 303 5.60 -1.12 -9.88
C ILE A 303 5.84 -2.60 -10.20
N ASP A 304 4.97 -3.19 -11.01
CA ASP A 304 5.13 -4.53 -11.58
C ASP A 304 6.39 -4.61 -12.44
N GLY A 305 7.26 -5.58 -12.11
CA GLY A 305 8.37 -5.99 -12.96
C GLY A 305 8.50 -7.51 -13.04
N GLN A 306 7.46 -8.20 -13.49
CA GLN A 306 7.48 -9.66 -13.63
C GLN A 306 8.44 -10.16 -14.71
N TYR A 307 8.87 -9.36 -15.68
CA TYR A 307 9.71 -9.85 -16.79
C TYR A 307 11.07 -9.14 -16.85
N GLU A 308 12.00 -9.83 -17.51
CA GLU A 308 13.14 -9.22 -18.18
C GLU A 308 12.80 -9.09 -19.67
N ASN A 309 13.57 -8.32 -20.44
CA ASN A 309 13.39 -8.29 -21.89
C ASN A 309 13.50 -9.67 -22.54
N LYS A 310 14.41 -10.52 -22.05
CA LYS A 310 14.71 -11.83 -22.66
C LYS A 310 13.61 -12.88 -22.50
N ASN A 311 12.74 -12.72 -21.49
CA ASN A 311 11.65 -13.65 -21.20
C ASN A 311 10.27 -12.97 -21.18
N TYR A 312 10.18 -11.79 -21.79
CA TYR A 312 8.94 -11.03 -21.91
C TYR A 312 7.91 -11.76 -22.78
N ILE A 313 6.67 -11.78 -22.29
CA ILE A 313 5.52 -12.37 -23.00
C ILE A 313 4.52 -11.25 -23.29
N PRO A 314 4.42 -10.76 -24.54
CA PRO A 314 3.54 -9.67 -24.90
C PRO A 314 2.07 -9.97 -24.61
N GLY A 315 1.36 -8.97 -24.10
CA GLY A 315 -0.08 -9.08 -23.84
C GLY A 315 -0.43 -9.91 -22.62
N PHE A 316 0.52 -10.24 -21.74
CA PHE A 316 0.21 -10.81 -20.42
C PHE A 316 0.00 -9.73 -19.35
N GLY A 317 0.34 -8.47 -19.66
CA GLY A 317 0.03 -7.34 -18.78
C GLY A 317 1.10 -6.99 -17.74
N HIS A 318 2.31 -7.51 -17.87
CA HIS A 318 3.35 -7.34 -16.85
C HIS A 318 4.63 -6.67 -17.34
N GLY A 319 5.29 -5.96 -16.43
CA GLY A 319 6.37 -5.03 -16.72
C GLY A 319 7.73 -5.70 -16.91
N ARG A 320 8.64 -4.98 -17.57
CA ARG A 320 10.04 -5.38 -17.76
C ARG A 320 10.97 -4.53 -16.91
N VAL A 321 11.82 -5.15 -16.10
CA VAL A 321 12.64 -4.45 -15.12
C VAL A 321 13.64 -3.46 -15.71
N GLU A 322 14.14 -3.70 -16.91
CA GLU A 322 15.03 -2.78 -17.62
C GLU A 322 14.30 -1.49 -18.00
N LEU A 323 13.07 -1.60 -18.53
CA LEU A 323 12.26 -0.43 -18.88
C LEU A 323 11.80 0.35 -17.64
N ILE A 324 11.57 -0.34 -16.52
CA ILE A 324 11.29 0.31 -15.24
C ILE A 324 12.49 1.17 -14.82
N GLY A 325 13.71 0.62 -14.90
CA GLY A 325 14.95 1.36 -14.61
C GLY A 325 15.11 2.62 -15.47
N GLU A 326 14.92 2.48 -16.78
CA GLU A 326 14.97 3.61 -17.72
C GLU A 326 13.89 4.67 -17.44
N MET A 327 12.65 4.22 -17.19
CA MET A 327 11.52 5.10 -16.89
C MET A 327 11.77 5.88 -15.61
N ALA A 328 12.25 5.20 -14.56
CA ALA A 328 12.59 5.83 -13.28
C ALA A 328 13.65 6.92 -13.45
N GLN A 329 14.64 6.69 -14.32
CA GLN A 329 15.67 7.68 -14.64
C GLN A 329 15.09 8.89 -15.39
N LYS A 330 14.28 8.63 -16.44
CA LYS A 330 13.68 9.66 -17.29
C LYS A 330 12.67 10.53 -16.54
N LEU A 331 11.90 9.94 -15.61
CA LEU A 331 10.89 10.64 -14.81
C LEU A 331 11.42 11.10 -13.44
N LYS A 332 12.70 10.84 -13.13
CA LYS A 332 13.37 11.18 -11.88
C LYS A 332 12.61 10.70 -10.64
N VAL A 333 12.16 9.44 -10.66
CA VAL A 333 11.46 8.83 -9.51
C VAL A 333 12.51 8.41 -8.47
N PRO A 334 12.51 8.98 -7.25
CA PRO A 334 13.59 8.77 -6.28
C PRO A 334 13.63 7.35 -5.72
N ASN A 335 12.48 6.72 -5.48
CA ASN A 335 12.43 5.37 -4.91
C ASN A 335 11.47 4.48 -5.70
N VAL A 336 11.94 3.29 -6.09
CA VAL A 336 11.18 2.32 -6.88
C VAL A 336 11.28 0.94 -6.22
N ALA A 337 10.13 0.41 -5.82
CA ALA A 337 9.96 -0.96 -5.35
C ALA A 337 9.36 -1.82 -6.48
N ILE A 338 10.15 -2.72 -7.04
CA ILE A 338 9.72 -3.65 -8.08
C ILE A 338 9.02 -4.83 -7.43
N GLY A 339 7.75 -5.07 -7.76
CA GLY A 339 6.99 -6.20 -7.23
C GLY A 339 6.26 -6.96 -8.33
N HIS A 340 5.20 -7.66 -7.93
CA HIS A 340 4.50 -8.62 -8.79
C HIS A 340 5.46 -9.67 -9.37
N HIS A 341 6.37 -10.15 -8.51
CA HIS A 341 7.39 -11.11 -8.91
C HIS A 341 6.73 -12.39 -9.41
N ASP A 342 7.26 -12.97 -10.49
CA ASP A 342 6.79 -14.28 -10.96
C ASP A 342 6.79 -15.30 -9.81
N PRO A 343 5.73 -16.12 -9.67
CA PRO A 343 5.60 -17.06 -8.55
C PRO A 343 6.85 -17.92 -8.34
N THR A 344 7.49 -18.34 -9.42
CA THR A 344 8.57 -19.34 -9.40
C THR A 344 9.96 -18.73 -9.22
N ARG A 345 10.09 -17.40 -9.19
CA ARG A 345 11.41 -16.77 -9.04
C ARG A 345 11.96 -16.89 -7.63
N GLU A 346 13.16 -17.43 -7.53
CA GLU A 346 13.93 -17.46 -6.29
C GLU A 346 14.41 -16.06 -5.90
N ASP A 347 14.76 -15.88 -4.63
CA ASP A 347 15.26 -14.61 -4.11
C ASP A 347 16.51 -14.12 -4.87
N SER A 348 17.41 -15.04 -5.24
CA SER A 348 18.62 -14.73 -6.01
C SER A 348 18.32 -14.21 -7.42
N GLN A 349 17.20 -14.67 -8.01
CA GLN A 349 16.76 -14.25 -9.32
C GLN A 349 16.10 -12.88 -9.26
N ILE A 350 15.35 -12.59 -8.18
CA ILE A 350 14.80 -11.25 -7.93
C ILE A 350 15.94 -10.25 -7.71
N ASP A 351 17.00 -10.61 -6.97
CA ASP A 351 18.20 -9.76 -6.84
C ASP A 351 18.76 -9.41 -8.23
N ALA A 352 18.90 -10.39 -9.12
CA ALA A 352 19.41 -10.19 -10.46
C ALA A 352 18.52 -9.23 -11.27
N MET A 353 17.20 -9.34 -11.15
CA MET A 353 16.25 -8.42 -11.80
C MET A 353 16.37 -6.99 -11.30
N VAL A 354 16.57 -6.81 -9.99
CA VAL A 354 16.79 -5.50 -9.38
C VAL A 354 18.09 -4.89 -9.89
N GLU A 355 19.17 -5.67 -10.00
CA GLU A 355 20.43 -5.19 -10.56
C GLU A 355 20.32 -4.81 -12.04
N LEU A 356 19.55 -5.55 -12.84
CA LEU A 356 19.24 -5.16 -14.23
C LEU A 356 18.52 -3.81 -14.31
N ALA A 357 17.53 -3.58 -13.44
CA ALA A 357 16.84 -2.29 -13.37
C ALA A 357 17.78 -1.15 -12.93
N LYS A 358 18.66 -1.39 -11.96
CA LYS A 358 19.66 -0.41 -11.51
C LYS A 358 20.66 -0.05 -12.61
N GLU A 359 21.09 -1.05 -13.39
CA GLU A 359 21.97 -0.80 -14.54
C GLU A 359 21.26 0.07 -15.59
N ALA A 360 20.01 -0.28 -15.94
CA ALA A 360 19.21 0.48 -16.89
C ALA A 360 18.83 1.89 -16.40
N ASN A 361 18.86 2.13 -15.08
CA ASN A 361 18.67 3.46 -14.48
C ASN A 361 19.89 4.37 -14.67
N LYS A 362 21.05 3.85 -15.07
CA LYS A 362 22.21 4.70 -15.34
C LYS A 362 22.01 5.49 -16.63
N SER A 363 22.36 6.77 -16.59
CA SER A 363 22.40 7.64 -17.76
C SER A 363 23.73 8.40 -17.82
N PRO A 364 24.34 8.53 -19.02
CA PRO A 364 25.51 9.40 -19.21
C PRO A 364 25.14 10.89 -19.21
N GLU A 365 23.85 11.24 -19.36
CA GLU A 365 23.37 12.62 -19.44
C GLU A 365 22.89 13.17 -18.09
N SER A 366 22.81 12.33 -17.04
CA SER A 366 22.32 12.76 -15.73
C SER A 366 22.91 11.91 -14.60
N ASP A 367 23.30 12.57 -13.51
CA ASP A 367 23.81 11.93 -12.29
C ASP A 367 22.71 11.46 -11.33
N PHE A 368 21.45 11.80 -11.58
CA PHE A 368 20.33 11.31 -10.78
C PHE A 368 20.31 9.78 -10.83
N ARG A 369 20.08 9.12 -9.69
CA ARG A 369 19.88 7.67 -9.61
C ARG A 369 18.71 7.40 -8.68
N SER A 370 17.82 6.53 -9.13
CA SER A 370 16.73 6.02 -8.31
C SER A 370 17.27 4.99 -7.32
N ASN A 371 16.74 4.98 -6.11
CA ASN A 371 16.86 3.86 -5.19
C ASN A 371 15.90 2.76 -5.65
N ILE A 372 16.42 1.76 -6.35
CA ILE A 372 15.64 0.62 -6.88
C ILE A 372 15.85 -0.61 -6.00
N LEU A 373 14.75 -1.23 -5.58
CA LEU A 373 14.73 -2.40 -4.71
C LEU A 373 13.62 -3.37 -5.13
N GLY A 374 13.78 -4.65 -4.78
CA GLY A 374 12.71 -5.64 -4.93
C GLY A 374 11.74 -5.49 -3.76
N ALA A 375 10.47 -5.29 -4.04
CA ALA A 375 9.40 -5.30 -3.04
C ALA A 375 9.33 -6.69 -2.39
N SER A 376 9.02 -6.72 -1.10
CA SER A 376 8.89 -7.97 -0.36
C SER A 376 7.60 -7.98 0.45
N ASP A 377 7.17 -9.16 0.87
CA ASP A 377 6.18 -9.28 1.93
C ASP A 377 6.68 -8.55 3.18
N ARG A 378 5.80 -7.81 3.84
CA ARG A 378 6.08 -6.95 5.00
C ARG A 378 7.13 -5.88 4.72
N MET A 379 7.16 -5.32 3.52
CA MET A 379 7.96 -4.14 3.25
C MET A 379 7.20 -2.89 3.71
N LEU A 380 7.89 -2.05 4.46
CA LEU A 380 7.45 -0.73 4.88
C LEU A 380 7.97 0.31 3.88
N ILE A 381 7.11 1.22 3.44
CA ILE A 381 7.46 2.43 2.70
C ILE A 381 6.89 3.60 3.50
N PHE A 382 7.75 4.30 4.24
CA PHE A 382 7.39 5.45 5.05
C PHE A 382 7.87 6.75 4.40
N VAL A 383 6.93 7.54 3.88
CA VAL A 383 7.16 8.88 3.37
C VAL A 383 6.84 9.89 4.48
N PRO A 384 7.86 10.46 5.15
CA PRO A 384 7.64 11.44 6.19
C PRO A 384 7.20 12.78 5.62
N ALA A 385 6.41 13.53 6.39
CA ALA A 385 6.24 14.96 6.21
C ALA A 385 7.61 15.66 6.21
N LYS A 386 7.84 16.57 5.25
CA LYS A 386 9.09 17.33 5.11
C LYS A 386 9.24 18.34 6.26
N GLU A 387 9.90 17.92 7.35
CA GLU A 387 10.11 18.70 8.56
C GLU A 387 11.57 18.65 9.04
N ARG A 388 12.00 19.66 9.81
CA ARG A 388 13.37 19.76 10.33
C ARG A 388 13.70 18.57 11.25
N GLY A 389 14.69 17.76 10.85
CA GLY A 389 15.24 16.66 11.66
C GLY A 389 14.90 15.24 11.18
N ARG A 390 13.98 15.08 10.23
CA ARG A 390 13.67 13.76 9.63
C ARG A 390 14.59 13.48 8.45
N LYS A 391 15.21 12.30 8.41
CA LYS A 391 16.32 11.97 7.48
C LYS A 391 15.87 11.32 6.15
N GLY A 392 14.71 11.70 5.62
CA GLY A 392 14.19 11.20 4.34
C GLY A 392 13.30 9.96 4.45
N ILE A 393 12.94 9.38 3.30
CA ILE A 393 12.00 8.25 3.17
C ILE A 393 12.65 6.97 3.69
N VAL A 394 11.90 6.16 4.45
CA VAL A 394 12.36 4.84 4.91
C VAL A 394 11.71 3.76 4.07
N ILE A 395 12.53 2.91 3.47
CA ILE A 395 12.06 1.72 2.76
C ILE A 395 12.85 0.52 3.26
N GLY A 396 12.15 -0.53 3.67
CA GLY A 396 12.81 -1.72 4.17
C GLY A 396 11.85 -2.86 4.49
N LYS A 397 12.40 -4.07 4.48
CA LYS A 397 11.72 -5.28 4.95
C LYS A 397 11.79 -5.34 6.47
N MET A 398 10.70 -5.76 7.12
CA MET A 398 10.66 -5.93 8.58
C MET A 398 11.41 -7.19 9.03
N ASP A 399 12.15 -7.11 10.16
CA ASP A 399 12.87 -8.26 10.73
C ASP A 399 11.91 -9.35 11.26
N LEU A 400 12.02 -10.54 10.67
CA LEU A 400 11.21 -11.72 10.96
C LEU A 400 11.53 -12.37 12.32
N LYS A 401 12.71 -12.15 12.90
CA LYS A 401 13.08 -12.68 14.23
C LYS A 401 12.20 -12.11 15.33
N ILE A 402 11.75 -10.87 15.13
CA ILE A 402 10.95 -10.12 16.11
C ILE A 402 9.48 -10.58 16.08
N GLY A 403 8.92 -10.84 14.89
CA GLY A 403 7.55 -11.35 14.75
C GLY A 403 7.34 -12.77 15.29
N ARG A 404 8.39 -13.59 15.36
CA ARG A 404 8.36 -14.96 15.92
C ARG A 404 8.45 -15.03 17.44
N LYS A 405 8.87 -13.97 18.14
CA LYS A 405 8.98 -13.96 19.62
C LYS A 405 7.63 -14.08 20.37
N VAL A 406 6.50 -13.98 19.67
CA VAL A 406 5.17 -14.12 20.26
C VAL A 406 4.77 -15.59 20.50
N GLU A 407 5.46 -16.56 19.91
CA GLU A 407 5.18 -17.99 20.12
C GLU A 407 6.49 -18.75 20.31
N ALA A 408 7.13 -18.56 21.48
CA ALA A 408 8.26 -19.38 21.89
C ALA A 408 7.77 -20.80 22.22
N ASN A 409 7.77 -21.67 21.20
CA ASN A 409 8.03 -23.11 21.27
C ASN A 409 8.17 -23.67 19.84
N LEU A 410 9.16 -23.17 19.10
CA LEU A 410 9.62 -23.79 17.86
C LEU A 410 11.12 -24.07 18.00
N THR A 411 11.46 -25.32 17.73
CA THR A 411 12.73 -25.99 18.01
C THR A 411 13.95 -25.31 17.40
N SER A 412 15.05 -25.38 18.13
CA SER A 412 16.33 -24.66 17.98
C SER A 412 17.19 -25.03 16.76
N GLU A 413 16.63 -25.65 15.72
CA GLU A 413 17.40 -26.04 14.52
C GLU A 413 17.23 -25.08 13.33
N LEU A 414 16.34 -24.09 13.43
CA LEU A 414 16.12 -23.08 12.39
C LEU A 414 16.85 -21.76 12.65
N GLU A 415 17.45 -21.55 13.83
CA GLU A 415 18.08 -20.26 14.19
C GLU A 415 19.34 -19.94 13.36
N GLY A 416 19.99 -20.95 12.78
CA GLY A 416 21.25 -20.82 12.05
C GLY A 416 21.16 -20.23 10.63
N THR A 417 19.97 -20.20 10.01
CA THR A 417 19.77 -19.72 8.62
C THR A 417 19.10 -18.35 8.52
N TYR A 418 18.76 -17.72 9.66
CA TYR A 418 18.10 -16.41 9.69
C TYR A 418 19.02 -15.27 10.13
N ALA A 419 20.34 -15.44 10.16
CA ALA A 419 21.24 -14.32 10.37
C ALA A 419 21.38 -13.52 9.07
N TYR A 420 21.31 -12.20 9.18
CA TYR A 420 21.56 -11.18 8.16
C TYR A 420 20.36 -10.71 7.32
N THR A 421 19.61 -9.78 7.91
CA THR A 421 19.33 -8.50 7.26
C THR A 421 19.43 -7.43 8.33
N ASP A 422 20.41 -6.56 8.22
CA ASP A 422 20.68 -5.51 9.18
C ASP A 422 19.70 -4.35 8.94
N LEU A 423 18.77 -4.10 9.87
CA LEU A 423 17.86 -2.94 9.84
C LEU A 423 18.60 -1.62 10.11
N THR A 424 19.87 -1.66 10.55
CA THR A 424 20.71 -0.48 10.75
C THR A 424 21.43 -0.03 9.49
N SER A 425 21.42 -0.84 8.41
CA SER A 425 21.60 -0.33 7.05
C SER A 425 20.28 0.22 6.52
N GLY A 426 19.62 1.09 7.29
CA GLY A 426 18.72 2.05 6.68
C GLY A 426 19.56 2.78 5.63
N TYR A 427 19.21 2.66 4.36
CA TYR A 427 19.79 3.54 3.34
C TYR A 427 19.28 4.95 3.68
N SER A 428 19.99 5.64 4.57
CA SER A 428 19.81 7.05 4.83
C SER A 428 20.27 7.76 3.57
N VAL A 429 19.34 7.95 2.63
CA VAL A 429 19.63 8.78 1.47
C VAL A 429 19.57 10.23 1.97
N HIS A 430 20.74 10.85 2.10
CA HIS A 430 20.82 12.29 2.24
C HIS A 430 20.18 12.93 1.00
N ASP A 431 19.25 13.84 1.25
CA ASP A 431 18.45 14.51 0.23
C ASP A 431 19.37 15.26 -0.76
N HIS A 432 19.43 14.81 -2.02
CA HIS A 432 20.10 15.54 -3.11
C HIS A 432 19.19 16.66 -3.66
N THR A 433 18.42 17.33 -2.80
CA THR A 433 17.59 18.50 -3.18
C THR A 433 18.28 19.84 -2.94
N SER A 434 19.59 19.86 -2.69
CA SER A 434 20.38 21.10 -2.70
C SER A 434 21.41 21.10 -3.83
N THR A 435 20.98 21.51 -5.01
CA THR A 435 21.83 22.28 -5.91
C THR A 435 21.29 23.70 -5.94
N THR A 436 22.15 24.62 -5.53
CA THR A 436 22.07 26.09 -5.63
C THR A 436 21.38 26.61 -6.88
#